data_AF-A0A7L3AWP6-F1
#
_entry.id   AF-A0A7L3AWP6-F1
#
_cell.length_a   1.000
_cell.length_b   1.000
_cell.length_c   1.000
_cell.angle_alpha   90.00
_cell.angle_beta   90.00
_cell.angle_gamma   90.00
#
_symmetry.space_group_name_H-M   'P 1'
#
loop_
_entity.id
_entity.type
_entity.pdbx_description
1 polymer ?
#
loop_
_entity_poly.entity_id
_entity_poly.type
_entity_poly.pdbx_seq_one_letter_code
_entity_poly.pdbx_strand_id
1 'polypeptide(L)' 'KLGHPSDLPPEPVPDYEGDEEFLRRVHHVLLEVEVLEGVLQCPDSGRRFTISKGIPNMLLSDDEA' A
#
# COMPACT_ATOMS: atom_id res chain seq x y z
N LYS A 1 -9.84 -2.07 -5.91
CA LYS A 1 -9.36 -0.70 -6.23
C LYS A 1 -9.51 0.15 -4.97
N LEU A 2 -8.45 0.80 -4.49
CA LEU A 2 -8.41 1.55 -3.21
C LEU A 2 -9.11 2.92 -3.25
N GLY A 3 -9.93 3.22 -4.27
CA GLY A 3 -10.67 4.48 -4.35
C GLY A 3 -9.88 5.76 -4.70
N HIS A 4 -8.54 5.76 -4.62
CA HIS A 4 -7.68 6.95 -4.88
C HIS A 4 -6.76 6.87 -6.12
N PRO A 5 -7.22 6.49 -7.33
CA PRO A 5 -6.32 6.21 -8.45
C PRO A 5 -5.64 7.44 -9.09
N SER A 6 -5.84 8.67 -8.61
CA SER A 6 -5.49 9.88 -9.38
C SER A 6 -4.73 10.98 -8.63
N ASP A 7 -4.43 10.80 -7.33
CA ASP A 7 -3.88 11.90 -6.52
C ASP A 7 -2.35 12.00 -6.57
N LEU A 8 -1.67 10.99 -7.13
CA LEU A 8 -0.21 10.96 -7.23
C LEU A 8 0.26 10.71 -8.66
N PRO A 9 1.34 11.39 -9.11
CA PRO A 9 2.00 11.05 -10.36
C PRO A 9 2.57 9.61 -10.29
N PRO A 10 2.74 8.94 -11.45
CA PRO A 10 3.25 7.56 -11.49
C PRO A 10 4.69 7.45 -10.99
N GLU A 11 5.46 8.54 -11.06
CA GLU A 11 6.83 8.64 -10.59
C GLU A 11 7.03 9.98 -9.87
N PRO A 12 7.95 10.07 -8.88
CA PRO A 12 8.30 11.35 -8.26
C PRO A 12 8.81 12.36 -9.29
N VAL A 13 8.36 13.60 -9.20
CA VAL A 13 8.87 14.70 -10.04
C VAL A 13 10.27 15.11 -9.57
N PRO A 14 11.14 15.67 -10.43
CA PRO A 14 12.43 16.21 -10.00
C PRO A 14 12.25 17.28 -8.90
N ASP A 15 13.11 17.27 -7.88
CA ASP A 15 13.09 18.23 -6.76
C ASP A 15 11.75 18.20 -5.96
N TYR A 16 11.11 17.03 -5.91
CA TYR A 16 9.85 16.85 -5.16
C TYR A 16 10.00 17.13 -3.66
N GLU A 17 11.23 17.07 -3.13
CA GLU A 17 11.53 17.40 -1.75
C GLU A 17 11.20 18.86 -1.40
N GLY A 18 11.24 19.76 -2.39
CA GLY A 18 10.83 21.15 -2.26
C GLY A 18 9.34 21.40 -2.53
N ASP A 19 8.62 20.42 -3.04
CA ASP A 19 7.19 20.52 -3.39
C ASP A 19 6.31 20.07 -2.22
N GLU A 20 5.97 21.01 -1.33
CA GLU A 20 5.13 20.76 -0.16
C GLU A 20 3.75 20.20 -0.54
N GLU A 21 3.19 20.61 -1.67
CA GLU A 21 1.86 20.16 -2.12
C GLU A 21 1.91 18.68 -2.52
N PHE A 22 2.95 18.28 -3.25
CA PHE A 22 3.22 16.89 -3.54
C PHE A 22 3.45 16.08 -2.26
N LEU A 23 4.28 16.57 -1.33
CA LEU A 23 4.57 15.88 -0.06
C LEU A 23 3.30 15.68 0.78
N ARG A 24 2.39 16.66 0.82
CA ARG A 24 1.10 16.52 1.53
C ARG A 24 0.21 15.44 0.91
N ARG A 25 0.17 15.34 -0.43
CA ARG A 25 -0.60 14.27 -1.12
C ARG A 25 0.00 12.90 -0.84
N VAL A 26 1.33 12.78 -0.87
CA VAL A 26 2.03 11.53 -0.54
C VAL A 26 1.77 11.13 0.91
N HIS A 27 1.85 12.08 1.83
CA HIS A 27 1.53 11.87 3.25
C HIS A 27 0.12 11.30 3.42
N HIS A 28 -0.88 11.92 2.79
CA HIS A 28 -2.27 11.44 2.84
C HIS A 28 -2.39 9.98 2.39
N VAL A 29 -1.90 9.66 1.19
CA VAL A 29 -2.05 8.31 0.63
C VAL A 29 -1.28 7.24 1.40
N LEU A 30 -0.08 7.55 1.90
CA LEU A 30 0.76 6.57 2.59
C LEU A 30 0.42 6.38 4.07
N LEU A 31 -0.04 7.44 4.75
CA LEU A 31 -0.16 7.46 6.21
C LEU A 31 -1.60 7.66 6.71
N GLU A 32 -2.50 8.21 5.90
CA GLU A 32 -3.87 8.52 6.30
C GLU A 32 -4.92 7.61 5.64
N VAL A 33 -4.51 6.74 4.71
CA VAL A 33 -5.38 5.74 4.07
C VAL A 33 -5.09 4.36 4.61
N GLU A 34 -6.09 3.75 5.22
CA GLU A 34 -5.97 2.43 5.87
C GLU A 34 -6.79 1.35 5.13
N VAL A 35 -6.21 0.15 5.00
CA VAL A 35 -6.92 -1.03 4.49
C VAL A 35 -7.41 -1.85 5.67
N LEU A 36 -8.70 -1.74 6.02
CA LEU A 36 -9.27 -2.46 7.16
C LEU A 36 -9.47 -3.95 6.88
N GLU A 37 -9.93 -4.30 5.68
CA GLU A 37 -10.20 -5.68 5.26
C GLU A 37 -9.67 -5.88 3.84
N GLY A 38 -8.93 -6.96 3.58
CA GLY A 38 -8.32 -7.17 2.28
C GLY A 38 -7.38 -8.36 2.19
N VAL A 39 -6.61 -8.43 1.10
CA VAL A 39 -5.62 -9.47 0.86
C VAL A 39 -4.40 -8.86 0.17
N LEU A 40 -3.20 -9.15 0.69
CA LEU A 40 -1.94 -8.98 -0.02
C LEU A 40 -1.65 -10.26 -0.79
N GLN A 41 -1.39 -10.17 -2.10
CA GLN A 41 -1.06 -11.32 -2.92
C GLN A 41 0.40 -11.22 -3.37
N CYS A 42 1.19 -12.26 -3.11
CA CYS A 42 2.53 -12.36 -3.66
C CYS A 42 2.42 -12.51 -5.20
N PRO A 43 3.11 -11.66 -5.99
CA PRO A 43 3.03 -11.71 -7.45
C PRO A 43 3.68 -12.97 -8.03
N ASP A 44 4.68 -13.54 -7.35
CA ASP A 44 5.46 -14.67 -7.87
C ASP A 44 4.80 -16.02 -7.57
N SER A 45 4.34 -16.23 -6.33
CA SER A 45 3.75 -17.50 -5.87
C SER A 45 2.22 -17.51 -5.91
N GLY A 46 1.59 -16.33 -6.03
CA GLY A 46 0.15 -16.18 -5.90
C GLY A 46 -0.38 -16.35 -4.46
N ARG A 47 0.49 -16.58 -3.47
CA ARG A 47 0.11 -16.73 -2.05
C ARG A 47 -0.62 -15.49 -1.55
N ARG A 48 -1.72 -15.72 -0.83
CA ARG A 48 -2.61 -14.69 -0.30
C ARG A 48 -2.42 -14.54 1.22
N PHE A 49 -2.15 -13.33 1.66
CA PHE A 49 -2.03 -12.93 3.06
C PHE A 49 -3.22 -12.04 3.42
N THR A 50 -4.05 -12.47 4.36
CA THR A 50 -5.28 -11.76 4.72
C THR A 50 -5.00 -10.55 5.59
N ILE A 51 -5.69 -9.44 5.32
CA ILE A 51 -5.76 -8.26 6.20
C ILE A 51 -7.13 -8.28 6.87
N SER A 52 -7.18 -8.26 8.20
CA SER A 52 -8.42 -8.11 8.97
C SER A 52 -8.24 -7.13 10.11
N LYS A 53 -9.23 -6.27 10.34
CA LYS A 53 -9.18 -5.18 11.34
C LYS A 53 -7.92 -4.31 11.19
N GLY A 54 -7.48 -4.08 9.96
CA GLY A 54 -6.28 -3.30 9.65
C GLY A 54 -4.95 -4.02 9.90
N ILE A 55 -4.97 -5.30 10.31
CA ILE A 55 -3.76 -6.06 10.64
C ILE A 55 -3.49 -7.12 9.57
N PRO A 56 -2.36 -7.04 8.84
CA PRO A 56 -1.96 -8.07 7.88
C PRO A 56 -1.44 -9.32 8.60
N ASN A 57 -1.91 -10.50 8.19
CA ASN A 57 -1.39 -11.79 8.63
C ASN A 57 -0.38 -12.34 7.62
N MET A 58 0.90 -12.29 7.97
CA MET A 58 2.03 -12.75 7.14
C MET A 58 2.56 -14.14 7.55
N LEU A 59 1.84 -14.88 8.40
CA LEU A 59 2.28 -16.21 8.82
C LEU A 59 2.20 -17.20 7.65
N LEU A 60 3.27 -17.96 7.48
CA LEU A 60 3.34 -19.10 6.56
C LEU A 60 2.95 -20.37 7.31
N SER A 61 2.36 -21.33 6.59
CA SER A 61 2.23 -22.69 7.13
C SER A 61 3.57 -23.43 7.04
N ASP A 62 3.72 -24.52 7.80
CA ASP A 62 4.96 -25.30 7.83
C ASP A 62 5.34 -25.87 6.46
N ASP A 63 4.35 -26.15 5.60
CA ASP A 63 4.56 -26.62 4.23
C ASP A 63 5.02 -25.50 3.26
N GLU A 64 4.90 -24.24 3.66
CA GLU A 64 5.20 -23.05 2.83
C GLU A 64 6.50 -22.33 3.25
N ALA A 65 7.09 -22.70 4.38
CA ALA A 65 8.31 -22.11 4.93
C ALA A 65 9.58 -22.68 4.30
#